data_AF-A0A3R7ALB6-F1
#
_entry.id   AF-A0A3R7ALB6-F1
#
_cell.length_a   1.000
_cell.length_b   1.000
_cell.length_c   1.000
_cell.angle_alpha   90.00
_cell.angle_beta   90.00
_cell.angle_gamma   90.00
#
_symmetry.space_group_name_H-M   'P 1'
#
loop_
_entity.id
_entity.type
_entity.pdbx_description
1 polymer ?
#
loop_
_entity_poly.entity_id
_entity_poly.type
_entity_poly.pdbx_seq_one_letter_code
_entity_poly.pdbx_strand_id
1 'polypeptide(L)'
;MKLSSTLEETIYSDLILLVVDVSEPLNVIQRKLSVCLQTIERIGAAGIPIITALNKIDLLTEKEAYQKLESLKDATPKPVPISALYKTNFDALKNEILKILNNYVRAAITLPLNSETMSFISSLFKKTYIQTIKYANNEAHIILEAIPWFAEKVKNHVEKLDGEFEKL
;
A
#
# COMPACT_ATOMS: atom_id res chain seq x y z
N MET A 1 12.38 1.23 -24.41
CA MET A 1 11.40 0.28 -23.85
C MET A 1 11.07 0.74 -22.43
N LYS A 2 9.93 1.41 -22.24
CA LYS A 2 9.50 2.00 -20.95
C LYS A 2 8.84 0.89 -20.11
N LEU A 3 9.49 0.44 -19.03
CA LEU A 3 8.85 -0.35 -17.96
C LEU A 3 8.11 0.56 -16.94
N SER A 4 8.01 1.86 -17.21
CA SER A 4 7.60 2.84 -16.21
C SER A 4 6.12 2.74 -15.83
N SER A 5 5.23 2.36 -16.75
CA SER A 5 3.78 2.46 -16.51
C SER A 5 3.25 1.58 -15.37
N THR A 6 3.74 0.34 -15.21
CA THR A 6 3.22 -0.59 -14.18
C THR A 6 3.80 -0.33 -12.80
N LEU A 7 5.05 0.16 -12.73
CA LEU A 7 5.69 0.55 -11.46
C LEU A 7 5.23 1.94 -11.02
N GLU A 8 4.98 2.88 -11.95
CA GLU A 8 4.37 4.16 -11.65
C GLU A 8 2.94 4.00 -11.13
N GLU A 9 2.17 2.99 -11.57
CA GLU A 9 0.87 2.67 -10.98
C GLU A 9 0.95 2.20 -9.52
N THR A 10 2.07 1.61 -9.10
CA THR A 10 2.29 1.15 -7.71
C THR A 10 2.15 2.31 -6.71
N ILE A 11 2.44 3.55 -7.12
CA ILE A 11 2.30 4.73 -6.24
C ILE A 11 0.84 5.01 -5.82
N TYR A 12 -0.13 4.41 -6.51
CA TYR A 12 -1.57 4.54 -6.21
C TYR A 12 -2.15 3.28 -5.56
N SER A 13 -1.34 2.26 -5.27
CA SER A 13 -1.83 1.02 -4.67
C SER A 13 -2.25 1.20 -3.22
N ASP A 14 -3.31 0.49 -2.85
CA ASP A 14 -3.78 0.43 -1.47
C ASP A 14 -2.94 -0.54 -0.59
N LEU A 15 -2.05 -1.30 -1.19
CA LEU A 15 -1.18 -2.24 -0.48
C LEU A 15 -0.16 -2.76 -1.49
N ILE A 16 1.08 -2.94 -1.06
CA ILE A 16 2.06 -3.70 -1.81
C ILE A 16 2.16 -5.10 -1.17
N LEU A 17 1.78 -6.12 -1.93
CA LEU A 17 2.05 -7.51 -1.56
C LEU A 17 3.38 -7.94 -2.20
N LEU A 18 4.45 -7.96 -1.41
CA LEU A 18 5.78 -8.36 -1.86
C LEU A 18 5.94 -9.86 -1.75
N VAL A 19 5.95 -10.57 -2.88
CA VAL A 19 6.13 -12.02 -2.91
C VAL A 19 7.62 -12.37 -3.01
N VAL A 20 8.13 -13.09 -2.03
CA VAL A 20 9.55 -13.49 -1.92
C VAL A 20 9.66 -14.99 -2.01
N ASP A 21 10.50 -15.50 -2.90
CA ASP A 21 10.81 -16.93 -2.97
C ASP A 21 11.76 -17.32 -1.83
N VAL A 22 11.24 -18.02 -0.81
CA VAL A 22 12.05 -18.46 0.32
C VAL A 22 12.76 -19.79 0.09
N SER A 23 12.62 -20.42 -1.06
CA SER A 23 13.45 -21.59 -1.39
C SER A 23 14.90 -21.19 -1.72
N GLU A 24 15.14 -19.93 -2.08
CA GLU A 24 16.46 -19.43 -2.44
C GLU A 24 17.43 -19.32 -1.25
N PRO A 25 18.76 -19.30 -1.49
CA PRO A 25 19.73 -19.03 -0.45
C PRO A 25 19.50 -17.67 0.25
N LEU A 26 19.73 -17.60 1.56
CA LEU A 26 19.39 -16.43 2.38
C LEU A 26 20.04 -15.13 1.87
N ASN A 27 21.30 -15.19 1.44
CA ASN A 27 22.02 -14.04 0.87
C ASN A 27 21.39 -13.55 -0.44
N VAL A 28 20.85 -14.45 -1.26
CA VAL A 28 20.14 -14.10 -2.50
C VAL A 28 18.82 -13.41 -2.17
N ILE A 29 18.07 -13.94 -1.20
CA ILE A 29 16.81 -13.35 -0.72
C ILE A 29 17.06 -11.93 -0.22
N GLN A 30 18.02 -11.74 0.68
CA GLN A 30 18.36 -10.43 1.27
C GLN A 30 18.75 -9.41 0.20
N ARG A 31 19.60 -9.81 -0.77
CA ARG A 31 19.99 -8.93 -1.87
C ARG A 31 18.79 -8.50 -2.72
N LYS A 32 17.93 -9.45 -3.13
CA LYS A 32 16.75 -9.14 -3.93
C LYS A 32 15.78 -8.24 -3.19
N LEU A 33 15.53 -8.54 -1.91
CA LEU A 33 14.67 -7.77 -1.04
C LEU A 33 15.16 -6.32 -0.92
N SER A 34 16.45 -6.11 -0.65
CA SER A 34 17.05 -4.79 -0.58
C SER A 34 16.87 -3.99 -1.88
N VAL A 35 17.09 -4.63 -3.03
CA VAL A 35 16.91 -3.96 -4.34
C VAL A 35 15.44 -3.61 -4.59
N CYS A 36 14.51 -4.50 -4.24
CA CYS A 36 13.07 -4.24 -4.35
C CYS A 36 12.64 -3.06 -3.49
N LEU A 37 13.04 -3.04 -2.21
CA LEU A 37 12.69 -1.96 -1.28
C LEU A 37 13.27 -0.60 -1.73
N GLN A 38 14.53 -0.57 -2.16
CA GLN A 38 15.13 0.65 -2.75
C GLN A 38 14.39 1.12 -4.01
N THR A 39 13.89 0.17 -4.82
CA THR A 39 13.10 0.52 -6.01
C THR A 39 11.76 1.13 -5.63
N ILE A 40 11.06 0.55 -4.65
CA ILE A 40 9.80 1.08 -4.09
C ILE A 40 9.99 2.49 -3.54
N GLU A 41 11.09 2.73 -2.84
CA GLU A 41 11.46 4.05 -2.34
C GLU A 41 11.69 5.04 -3.49
N ARG A 42 12.50 4.66 -4.48
CA ARG A 42 12.83 5.50 -5.64
C ARG A 42 11.62 5.92 -6.47
N ILE A 43 10.60 5.06 -6.58
CA ILE A 43 9.35 5.39 -7.29
C ILE A 43 8.35 6.18 -6.43
N GLY A 44 8.70 6.54 -5.18
CA GLY A 44 7.84 7.31 -4.29
C GLY A 44 6.72 6.50 -3.63
N ALA A 45 6.86 5.17 -3.58
CA ALA A 45 5.88 4.25 -3.00
C ALA A 45 6.23 3.83 -1.56
N ALA A 46 7.26 4.43 -0.93
CA ALA A 46 7.69 4.11 0.44
C ALA A 46 6.61 4.32 1.51
N GLY A 47 5.63 5.20 1.26
CA GLY A 47 4.51 5.45 2.17
C GLY A 47 3.37 4.43 2.09
N ILE A 48 3.43 3.48 1.15
CA ILE A 48 2.39 2.46 0.97
C ILE A 48 2.72 1.27 1.88
N PRO A 49 1.76 0.73 2.65
CA PRO A 49 2.00 -0.44 3.47
C PRO A 49 2.44 -1.61 2.62
N ILE A 50 3.39 -2.37 3.14
CA ILE A 50 3.93 -3.56 2.50
C ILE A 50 3.62 -4.76 3.40
N ILE A 51 3.10 -5.83 2.80
CA ILE A 51 3.06 -7.17 3.39
C ILE A 51 4.00 -8.05 2.59
N THR A 52 4.86 -8.80 3.27
CA THR A 52 5.81 -9.70 2.60
C THR A 52 5.29 -11.13 2.65
N ALA A 53 4.86 -11.67 1.51
CA ALA A 53 4.52 -13.07 1.37
C ALA A 53 5.78 -13.90 1.10
N LEU A 54 6.24 -14.60 2.13
CA LEU A 54 7.38 -15.53 2.07
C LEU A 54 6.92 -16.84 1.44
N ASN A 55 6.99 -16.91 0.11
CA ASN A 55 6.41 -17.95 -0.73
C ASN A 55 7.35 -19.15 -0.95
N LYS A 56 6.76 -20.29 -1.30
CA LYS A 56 7.41 -21.59 -1.51
C LYS A 56 7.92 -22.28 -0.24
N ILE A 57 7.22 -22.11 0.87
CA ILE A 57 7.53 -22.86 2.11
C ILE A 57 7.42 -24.38 1.93
N ASP A 58 6.68 -24.85 0.93
CA ASP A 58 6.55 -26.26 0.58
C ASP A 58 7.86 -26.91 0.11
N LEU A 59 8.84 -26.10 -0.29
CA LEU A 59 10.17 -26.57 -0.68
C LEU A 59 11.17 -26.58 0.48
N LEU A 60 10.75 -26.22 1.69
CA LEU A 60 11.61 -26.11 2.87
C LEU A 60 11.23 -27.16 3.91
N THR A 61 12.25 -27.62 4.65
CA THR A 61 12.01 -28.30 5.92
C THR A 61 11.52 -27.30 6.97
N GLU A 62 10.82 -27.77 8.01
CA GLU A 62 10.36 -26.90 9.12
C GLU A 62 11.51 -26.11 9.75
N LYS A 63 12.68 -26.75 9.90
CA LYS A 63 13.88 -26.13 10.44
C LYS A 63 14.39 -24.99 9.55
N GLU A 64 14.47 -25.21 8.24
CA GLU A 64 14.90 -24.18 7.29
C GLU A 64 13.91 -23.03 7.21
N ALA A 65 12.61 -23.33 7.21
CA ALA A 65 11.55 -22.33 7.20
C ALA A 65 11.65 -21.44 8.45
N TYR A 66 11.82 -22.03 9.63
CA TYR A 66 11.99 -21.29 10.89
C TYR A 66 13.24 -20.41 10.88
N GLN A 67 14.38 -20.95 10.45
CA GLN A 67 15.64 -20.19 10.36
C GLN A 67 15.53 -18.99 9.41
N LYS A 68 14.88 -19.17 8.24
CA LYS A 68 14.67 -18.08 7.29
C LYS A 68 13.67 -17.05 7.81
N LEU A 69 12.59 -17.48 8.46
CA LEU A 69 11.62 -16.58 9.09
C LEU A 69 12.27 -15.68 10.12
N GLU A 70 13.04 -16.25 11.05
CA GLU A 70 13.75 -15.47 12.07
C GLU A 70 14.78 -14.52 11.44
N SER A 71 15.53 -14.98 10.44
CA SER A 71 16.55 -14.16 9.76
C SER A 71 15.96 -13.00 8.94
N LEU A 72 14.71 -13.10 8.51
CA LEU A 72 14.04 -12.11 7.66
C LEU A 72 13.07 -11.21 8.43
N LYS A 73 12.82 -11.51 9.71
CA LYS A 73 11.81 -10.83 10.53
C LYS A 73 12.02 -9.32 10.63
N ASP A 74 13.27 -8.89 10.78
CA ASP A 74 13.63 -7.46 10.88
C ASP A 74 13.90 -6.82 9.52
N ALA A 75 14.13 -7.63 8.49
CA ALA A 75 14.43 -7.17 7.13
C ALA A 75 13.16 -6.94 6.30
N THR A 76 12.04 -7.55 6.69
CA THR A 76 10.79 -7.56 5.92
C THR A 76 9.62 -6.98 6.71
N PRO A 77 8.81 -6.10 6.10
CA PRO A 77 7.58 -5.66 6.71
C PRO A 77 6.54 -6.80 6.69
N LYS A 78 6.01 -7.15 7.88
CA LYS A 78 4.93 -8.12 8.10
C LYS A 78 5.10 -9.42 7.30
N PRO A 79 6.11 -10.24 7.59
CA PRO A 79 6.33 -11.50 6.88
C PRO A 79 5.22 -12.50 7.16
N VAL A 80 4.65 -13.07 6.08
CA VAL A 80 3.67 -14.16 6.14
C VAL A 80 4.20 -15.34 5.34
N PRO A 81 4.56 -16.47 5.97
CA PRO A 81 4.98 -17.69 5.27
C PRO A 81 3.79 -18.32 4.53
N ILE A 82 3.92 -18.53 3.22
CA ILE A 82 2.88 -19.15 2.39
C ILE A 82 3.45 -20.18 1.42
N SER A 83 2.60 -21.10 0.97
CA SER A 83 2.80 -21.78 -0.30
C SER A 83 1.71 -21.35 -1.25
N ALA A 84 2.04 -20.59 -2.30
CA ALA A 84 1.08 -20.23 -3.34
C ALA A 84 0.59 -21.46 -4.12
N LEU A 85 1.44 -22.47 -4.29
CA LEU A 85 1.11 -23.71 -5.01
C LEU A 85 0.03 -24.50 -4.27
N TYR A 86 0.19 -24.67 -2.95
CA TYR A 86 -0.74 -25.45 -2.12
C TYR A 86 -1.77 -24.58 -1.39
N LYS A 87 -1.75 -23.25 -1.60
CA LYS A 87 -2.57 -22.26 -0.89
C LYS A 87 -2.42 -22.30 0.63
N THR A 88 -1.28 -22.78 1.13
CA THR A 88 -0.97 -22.87 2.56
C THR A 88 -0.88 -21.47 3.16
N ASN A 89 -1.49 -21.27 4.33
CA ASN A 89 -1.53 -20.01 5.09
C ASN A 89 -2.18 -18.81 4.38
N PHE A 90 -3.00 -19.05 3.37
CA PHE A 90 -3.70 -17.96 2.67
C PHE A 90 -4.67 -17.20 3.58
N ASP A 91 -5.29 -17.86 4.56
CA ASP A 91 -6.20 -17.17 5.48
C ASP A 91 -5.43 -16.25 6.44
N ALA A 92 -4.23 -16.64 6.87
CA ALA A 92 -3.34 -15.75 7.63
C ALA A 92 -2.93 -14.54 6.77
N LEU A 93 -2.56 -14.76 5.51
CA LEU A 93 -2.23 -13.67 4.58
C LEU A 93 -3.42 -12.71 4.36
N LYS A 94 -4.61 -13.25 4.10
CA LYS A 94 -5.84 -12.45 3.95
C LYS A 94 -6.13 -11.65 5.21
N ASN A 95 -5.97 -12.24 6.39
CA ASN A 95 -6.21 -11.52 7.65
C ASN A 95 -5.24 -10.36 7.83
N GLU A 96 -3.97 -10.50 7.47
CA GLU A 96 -3.01 -9.38 7.50
C GLU A 96 -3.37 -8.29 6.48
N ILE A 97 -3.79 -8.68 5.27
CA ILE A 97 -4.29 -7.74 4.25
C ILE A 97 -5.51 -6.98 4.79
N LEU A 98 -6.49 -7.70 5.34
CA LEU A 98 -7.72 -7.11 5.88
C LEU A 98 -7.43 -6.19 7.07
N LYS A 99 -6.46 -6.47 7.95
CA LYS A 99 -6.09 -5.56 9.04
C LYS A 99 -5.58 -4.21 8.54
N ILE A 100 -4.92 -4.19 7.38
CA ILE A 100 -4.44 -2.95 6.75
C ILE A 100 -5.61 -2.22 6.09
N LEU A 101 -6.47 -2.96 5.38
CA LEU A 101 -7.60 -2.40 4.66
C LEU A 101 -8.75 -1.95 5.58
N ASN A 102 -8.99 -2.62 6.71
CA ASN A 102 -10.13 -2.34 7.60
C ASN A 102 -9.95 -1.12 8.51
N ASN A 103 -8.78 -0.49 8.54
CA ASN A 103 -8.55 0.73 9.32
C ASN A 103 -8.92 1.99 8.53
N TYR A 104 -10.09 2.00 7.88
CA TYR A 104 -10.54 3.17 7.14
C TYR A 104 -10.64 4.37 8.08
N VAL A 105 -9.92 5.43 7.71
CA VAL A 105 -10.08 6.77 8.25
C VAL A 105 -11.20 7.43 7.48
N ARG A 106 -12.19 7.91 8.21
CA ARG A 106 -13.17 8.84 7.69
C ARG A 106 -12.60 10.25 7.76
N ALA A 107 -12.68 11.00 6.67
CA ALA A 107 -12.15 12.35 6.60
C ALA A 107 -13.10 13.29 5.86
N ALA A 108 -13.15 14.53 6.33
CA ALA A 108 -13.72 15.66 5.64
C ALA A 108 -12.60 16.46 4.96
N ILE A 109 -12.85 16.88 3.72
CA ILE A 109 -11.95 17.71 2.95
C ILE A 109 -12.70 18.88 2.33
N THR A 110 -12.11 20.07 2.42
CA THR A 110 -12.61 21.30 1.81
C THR A 110 -11.55 21.81 0.82
N LEU A 111 -11.95 22.10 -0.42
CA LEU A 111 -11.05 22.57 -1.46
C LEU A 111 -11.64 23.76 -2.23
N PRO A 112 -10.87 24.82 -2.53
CA PRO A 112 -11.32 25.91 -3.38
C PRO A 112 -11.51 25.42 -4.83
N LEU A 113 -12.58 25.86 -5.48
CA LEU A 113 -12.89 25.43 -6.85
C LEU A 113 -11.99 26.14 -7.87
N ASN A 114 -11.11 25.36 -8.48
CA ASN A 114 -10.28 25.74 -9.61
C ASN A 114 -10.01 24.51 -10.50
N SER A 115 -9.34 24.68 -11.64
CA SER A 115 -9.08 23.59 -12.59
C SER A 115 -8.23 22.45 -12.01
N GLU A 116 -7.27 22.76 -11.13
CA GLU A 116 -6.40 21.76 -10.49
C GLU A 116 -7.18 20.94 -9.46
N THR A 117 -7.97 21.61 -8.62
CA THR A 117 -8.91 20.99 -7.67
C THR A 117 -9.86 20.04 -8.38
N MET A 118 -10.46 20.45 -9.51
CA MET A 118 -11.39 19.60 -10.26
C MET A 118 -10.71 18.35 -10.83
N SER A 119 -9.47 18.46 -11.28
CA SER A 119 -8.66 17.32 -11.72
C SER A 119 -8.37 16.36 -10.57
N PHE A 120 -8.03 16.89 -9.40
CA PHE A 120 -7.80 16.10 -8.19
C PHE A 120 -9.05 15.38 -7.71
N ILE A 121 -10.20 16.08 -7.63
CA ILE A 121 -11.50 15.49 -7.28
C ILE A 121 -11.84 14.35 -8.24
N SER A 122 -11.66 14.54 -9.56
CA SER A 122 -11.86 13.46 -10.54
C SER A 122 -10.95 12.25 -10.29
N SER A 123 -9.69 12.48 -9.89
CA SER A 123 -8.78 11.41 -9.48
C SER A 123 -9.24 10.71 -8.19
N LEU A 124 -9.81 11.43 -7.21
CA LEU A 124 -10.35 10.85 -5.98
C LEU A 124 -11.51 9.89 -6.28
N PHE A 125 -12.45 10.28 -7.14
CA PHE A 125 -13.56 9.41 -7.56
C PHE A 125 -13.11 8.05 -8.14
N LYS A 126 -11.90 7.99 -8.72
CA LYS A 126 -11.35 6.75 -9.29
C LYS A 126 -10.63 5.88 -8.26
N LYS A 127 -10.24 6.44 -7.10
CA LYS A 127 -9.27 5.84 -6.17
C LYS A 127 -9.79 5.65 -4.76
N THR A 128 -10.93 6.24 -4.39
CA THR A 128 -11.47 6.14 -3.04
C THR A 128 -12.99 6.07 -3.04
N TYR A 129 -13.54 5.54 -1.95
CA TYR A 129 -14.97 5.62 -1.68
C TYR A 129 -15.33 7.02 -1.18
N ILE A 130 -16.06 7.79 -1.99
CA ILE A 130 -16.60 9.10 -1.61
C ILE A 130 -18.02 8.88 -1.09
N GLN A 131 -18.24 9.18 0.19
CA GLN A 131 -19.56 9.11 0.82
C GLN A 131 -20.45 10.26 0.38
N THR A 132 -19.87 11.46 0.29
CA THR A 132 -20.63 12.68 0.01
C THR A 132 -19.72 13.70 -0.66
N ILE A 133 -20.27 14.45 -1.60
CA ILE A 133 -19.67 15.67 -2.15
C ILE A 133 -20.74 16.76 -2.22
N LYS A 134 -20.38 17.99 -1.83
CA LYS A 134 -21.22 19.18 -1.95
C LYS A 134 -20.39 20.33 -2.48
N TYR A 135 -20.98 21.12 -3.35
CA TYR A 135 -20.39 22.35 -3.87
C TYR A 135 -21.14 23.54 -3.29
N ALA A 136 -20.43 24.41 -2.58
CA ALA A 136 -21.00 25.60 -1.96
C ALA A 136 -19.92 26.68 -1.83
N ASN A 137 -20.29 27.96 -1.90
CA ASN A 137 -19.39 29.08 -1.61
C ASN A 137 -18.03 29.05 -2.35
N ASN A 138 -18.02 28.61 -3.62
CA ASN A 138 -16.80 28.43 -4.43
C ASN A 138 -15.81 27.36 -3.88
N GLU A 139 -16.32 26.41 -3.10
CA GLU A 139 -15.57 25.30 -2.52
C GLU A 139 -16.27 23.95 -2.79
N ALA A 140 -15.48 22.87 -2.76
CA ALA A 140 -15.95 21.50 -2.69
C ALA A 140 -15.74 20.95 -1.29
N HIS A 141 -16.82 20.47 -0.66
CA HIS A 141 -16.79 19.74 0.60
C HIS A 141 -17.02 18.26 0.33
N ILE A 142 -16.07 17.42 0.72
CA ILE A 142 -16.05 15.99 0.41
C ILE A 142 -15.90 15.20 1.71
N ILE A 143 -16.70 14.16 1.88
CA ILE A 143 -16.51 13.15 2.92
C ILE A 143 -16.10 11.85 2.24
N LEU A 144 -14.97 11.30 2.66
CA LEU A 144 -14.42 10.06 2.13
C LEU A 144 -14.05 9.09 3.25
N GLU A 145 -14.00 7.81 2.91
CA GLU A 145 -13.36 6.78 3.71
C GLU A 145 -12.16 6.25 2.95
N ALA A 146 -11.01 6.32 3.61
CA ALA A 146 -9.75 5.90 3.06
C ALA A 146 -8.91 5.26 4.15
N ILE A 147 -8.22 4.20 3.81
CA ILE A 147 -7.14 3.64 4.62
C ILE A 147 -6.10 4.71 5.05
N PRO A 148 -5.41 4.56 6.21
CA PRO A 148 -4.75 5.68 6.89
C PRO A 148 -3.67 6.38 6.08
N TRP A 149 -2.79 5.66 5.38
CA TRP A 149 -1.73 6.31 4.59
C TRP A 149 -2.29 6.97 3.32
N PHE A 150 -3.38 6.46 2.74
CA PHE A 150 -4.03 7.13 1.62
C PHE A 150 -4.71 8.41 2.09
N ALA A 151 -5.33 8.39 3.27
CA ALA A 151 -5.84 9.58 3.93
C ALA A 151 -4.72 10.63 4.15
N GLU A 152 -3.53 10.21 4.60
CA GLU A 152 -2.34 11.10 4.69
C GLU A 152 -1.88 11.61 3.31
N LYS A 153 -1.91 10.78 2.27
CA LYS A 153 -1.59 11.22 0.90
C LYS A 153 -2.59 12.25 0.39
N VAL A 154 -3.88 12.05 0.66
CA VAL A 154 -4.96 12.99 0.33
C VAL A 154 -4.75 14.29 1.07
N LYS A 155 -4.48 14.25 2.38
CA LYS A 155 -4.17 15.43 3.21
C LYS A 155 -3.03 16.26 2.61
N ASN A 156 -1.88 15.64 2.32
CA ASN A 156 -0.72 16.33 1.73
C ASN A 156 -1.04 16.99 0.36
N HIS A 157 -1.97 16.42 -0.41
CA HIS A 157 -2.37 16.99 -1.69
C HIS A 157 -3.39 18.12 -1.51
N VAL A 158 -4.30 18.00 -0.55
CA VAL A 158 -5.28 19.02 -0.19
C VAL A 158 -4.60 20.27 0.32
N GLU A 159 -3.61 20.13 1.21
CA GLU A 159 -2.83 21.25 1.74
C GLU A 159 -2.06 22.01 0.63
N LYS A 160 -1.66 21.31 -0.45
CA LYS A 160 -1.02 21.94 -1.62
C LYS A 160 -1.99 22.70 -2.53
N LEU A 161 -3.29 22.41 -2.41
CA LEU A 161 -4.36 23.05 -3.17
C LEU A 161 -5.09 24.12 -2.34
N ASP A 162 -4.45 24.61 -1.28
CA ASP A 162 -5.01 25.57 -0.31
C ASP A 162 -6.33 25.09 0.32
N GLY A 163 -6.47 23.77 0.49
CA GLY A 163 -7.62 23.15 1.12
C GLY A 163 -7.37 22.73 2.58
N GLU A 164 -8.45 22.29 3.22
CA GLU A 164 -8.43 21.80 4.60
C GLU A 164 -8.77 20.31 4.66
N PHE A 165 -8.11 19.57 5.55
CA PHE A 165 -8.34 18.16 5.81
C PHE A 165 -8.63 17.96 7.31
N GLU A 166 -9.75 17.33 7.62
CA GLU A 166 -10.16 17.00 8.98
C GLU A 166 -10.47 15.50 9.08
N LYS A 167 -9.93 14.85 10.12
CA LYS A 167 -10.26 13.46 10.44
C LYS A 167 -11.54 13.42 11.29
N LEU A 168 -12.53 12.64 10.85
CA LEU A 168 -13.84 12.48 11.51
C LEU A 168 -13.86 11.30 12.49
#